data_AF-A0A7R9YMN8-F1
#
_entry.id   AF-A0A7R9YMN8-F1
#
_cell.length_a   1.000
_cell.length_b   1.000
_cell.length_c   1.000
_cell.angle_alpha   90.00
_cell.angle_beta   90.00
_cell.angle_gamma   90.00
#
_symmetry.space_group_name_H-M   'P 1'
#
loop_
_entity.id
_entity.type
_entity.pdbx_description
1 polymer ?
#
loop_
_entity_poly.entity_id
_entity_poly.type
_entity_poly.pdbx_seq_one_letter_code
_entity_poly.pdbx_strand_id
1 'polypeptide(L)'
;RAPQLSSADMLARFNAAAAALDALDAELGRTPGPFFGGQLVSAADCSIAPFLERYSRNGAIANGDIPQLADLAARARGRAWPHIARWYGAMDGWAPYASRIEGDAYSYAKLAGTFARFGL
;
A
#
# COMPACT_ATOMS: atom_id res chain seq x y z
N ARG A 1 5.52 -5.45 27.94
CA ARG A 1 4.35 -5.97 27.19
C ARG A 1 3.78 -4.77 26.43
N ALA A 2 3.84 -4.76 25.09
CA ALA A 2 3.28 -3.64 24.33
C ALA A 2 1.77 -3.54 24.64
N PRO A 3 1.21 -2.32 24.78
CA PRO A 3 -0.21 -2.15 24.99
C PRO A 3 -0.97 -2.69 23.78
N GLN A 4 -1.96 -3.55 24.04
CA GLN A 4 -2.80 -4.14 23.01
C GLN A 4 -3.84 -3.10 22.60
N LEU A 5 -3.90 -2.73 21.33
CA LEU A 5 -4.87 -1.75 20.82
C LEU A 5 -6.30 -2.26 21.06
N SER A 6 -7.19 -1.35 21.46
CA SER A 6 -8.62 -1.69 21.55
C SER A 6 -9.21 -1.91 20.16
N SER A 7 -10.29 -2.69 20.06
CA SER A 7 -11.00 -2.89 18.79
C SER A 7 -11.51 -1.58 18.18
N ALA A 8 -11.86 -0.60 19.02
CA ALA A 8 -12.27 0.73 18.59
C ALA A 8 -11.10 1.51 17.97
N ASP A 9 -9.91 1.48 18.58
CA ASP A 9 -8.72 2.15 18.05
C ASP A 9 -8.26 1.52 16.73
N MET A 10 -8.32 0.20 16.62
CA MET A 10 -8.02 -0.51 15.37
C MET A 10 -8.99 -0.10 14.25
N LEU A 11 -10.29 0.02 14.55
CA LEU A 11 -11.29 0.47 13.59
C LEU A 11 -11.10 1.95 13.20
N ALA A 12 -10.75 2.82 14.13
CA ALA A 12 -10.49 4.24 13.84
C ALA A 12 -9.27 4.40 12.91
N ARG A 13 -8.18 3.68 13.21
CA ARG A 13 -6.98 3.65 12.35
C ARG A 13 -7.27 3.09 10.96
N PHE A 14 -8.12 2.07 10.86
CA PHE A 14 -8.58 1.56 9.58
C PHE A 14 -9.26 2.62 8.74
N ASN A 15 -10.29 3.27 9.30
CA ASN A 15 -11.08 4.25 8.56
C ASN A 15 -10.20 5.42 8.10
N ALA A 16 -9.22 5.83 8.90
CA ALA A 16 -8.25 6.85 8.53
C ALA A 16 -7.36 6.40 7.36
N ALA A 17 -6.83 5.17 7.40
CA ALA A 17 -6.04 4.61 6.31
C ALA A 17 -6.86 4.46 5.02
N ALA A 18 -8.09 3.98 5.13
CA ALA A 18 -9.00 3.82 4.00
C ALA A 18 -9.36 5.18 3.36
N ALA A 19 -9.61 6.21 4.17
CA ALA A 19 -9.84 7.58 3.68
C ALA A 19 -8.60 8.17 2.99
N ALA A 20 -7.39 7.88 3.50
CA ALA A 20 -6.16 8.29 2.85
C ALA A 20 -5.98 7.62 1.48
N LEU A 21 -6.36 6.34 1.35
CA LEU A 21 -6.35 5.63 0.07
C LEU A 21 -7.41 6.15 -0.90
N ASP A 22 -8.60 6.52 -0.43
CA ASP A 22 -9.60 7.17 -1.28
C ASP A 22 -9.05 8.49 -1.84
N ALA A 23 -8.40 9.29 -1.01
CA ALA A 23 -7.79 10.55 -1.42
C ALA A 23 -6.64 10.32 -2.43
N LEU A 24 -5.80 9.31 -2.18
CA LEU A 24 -4.72 8.94 -3.08
C LEU A 24 -5.22 8.46 -4.44
N ASP A 25 -6.25 7.60 -4.45
CA ASP A 25 -6.87 7.10 -5.68
C ASP A 25 -7.52 8.23 -6.47
N ALA A 26 -8.20 9.15 -5.79
CA ALA A 26 -8.75 10.34 -6.42
C ALA A 26 -7.67 11.23 -7.04
N GLU A 27 -6.53 11.43 -6.36
CA GLU A 27 -5.42 12.23 -6.87
C GLU A 27 -4.78 11.58 -8.11
N LEU A 28 -4.55 10.26 -8.10
CA LEU A 28 -4.12 9.49 -9.28
C LEU A 28 -5.13 9.56 -10.44
N GLY A 29 -6.40 9.76 -10.14
CA GLY A 29 -7.47 9.93 -11.12
C GLY A 29 -7.52 11.31 -11.79
N ARG A 30 -6.79 12.32 -11.28
CA ARG A 30 -6.87 13.70 -11.80
C ARG A 30 -6.26 13.89 -13.17
N THR A 31 -5.23 13.11 -13.49
CA THR A 31 -4.52 13.18 -14.76
C THR A 31 -4.81 11.96 -15.61
N PRO A 32 -5.05 12.11 -16.93
CA PRO A 32 -5.17 10.95 -17.82
C PRO A 32 -3.88 10.14 -17.86
N GLY A 33 -3.93 8.90 -17.38
CA GLY A 33 -2.81 7.95 -17.44
C GLY A 33 -2.56 7.23 -16.11
N PRO A 34 -1.63 6.28 -16.10
CA PRO A 34 -1.39 5.44 -14.93
C PRO A 34 -0.60 6.12 -13.79
N PHE A 35 0.09 7.22 -14.05
CA PHE A 35 1.00 7.87 -13.11
C PHE A 35 0.48 9.26 -12.70
N PHE A 36 1.07 9.84 -11.65
CA PHE A 36 0.77 11.24 -11.26
C PHE A 36 1.14 12.26 -12.35
N GLY A 37 2.11 11.92 -13.22
CA GLY A 37 2.46 12.68 -14.42
C GLY A 37 1.58 12.35 -15.64
N GLY A 38 0.48 11.61 -15.46
CA GLY A 38 -0.31 11.06 -16.54
C GLY A 38 0.35 9.83 -17.17
N GLN A 39 0.97 10.00 -18.35
CA GLN A 39 1.58 8.90 -19.11
C GLN A 39 3.02 8.58 -18.70
N LEU A 40 3.68 9.50 -18.00
CA LEU A 40 5.08 9.38 -17.63
C LEU A 40 5.22 9.28 -16.11
N VAL A 41 6.16 8.43 -15.68
CA VAL A 41 6.59 8.36 -14.29
C VAL A 41 7.15 9.72 -13.87
N SER A 42 6.72 10.18 -12.70
CA SER A 42 7.12 11.45 -12.10
C SER A 42 7.82 11.24 -10.76
N ALA A 43 8.36 12.34 -10.21
CA ALA A 43 8.93 12.31 -8.87
C ALA A 43 7.90 11.91 -7.79
N ALA A 44 6.61 12.16 -8.00
CA ALA A 44 5.55 11.75 -7.09
C ALA A 44 5.42 10.22 -7.04
N ASP A 45 5.51 9.55 -8.20
CA ASP A 45 5.51 8.09 -8.30
C ASP A 45 6.70 7.49 -7.54
N CYS A 46 7.90 8.04 -7.76
CA CYS A 46 9.11 7.61 -7.04
C CYS A 46 9.00 7.80 -5.52
N SER A 47 8.30 8.86 -5.08
CA SER A 47 8.15 9.17 -3.66
C SER A 47 7.15 8.24 -2.96
N ILE A 48 6.08 7.84 -3.67
CA ILE A 48 5.02 7.00 -3.09
C ILE A 48 5.30 5.50 -3.26
N ALA A 49 6.10 5.09 -4.25
CA ALA A 49 6.33 3.69 -4.57
C ALA A 49 6.72 2.81 -3.36
N PRO A 50 7.68 3.21 -2.50
CA PRO A 50 8.04 2.41 -1.33
C PRO A 50 6.89 2.18 -0.34
N PHE A 51 5.94 3.12 -0.26
CA PHE A 51 4.76 3.00 0.60
C PHE A 51 3.76 2.02 0.00
N LEU A 52 3.44 2.17 -1.28
CA LEU A 52 2.49 1.30 -1.99
C LEU A 52 3.02 -0.15 -2.06
N GLU A 53 4.28 -0.37 -2.39
CA GLU A 53 4.88 -1.71 -2.38
C GLU A 53 4.74 -2.41 -1.02
N ARG A 54 4.96 -1.68 0.07
CA ARG A 54 4.78 -2.22 1.43
C ARG A 54 3.33 -2.54 1.73
N TYR A 55 2.41 -1.74 1.21
CA TYR A 55 0.97 -1.95 1.39
C TYR A 55 0.49 -3.19 0.64
N SER A 56 0.97 -3.42 -0.59
CA SER A 56 0.64 -4.61 -1.38
C SER A 56 1.25 -5.90 -0.80
N ARG A 57 2.55 -5.87 -0.45
CA ARG A 57 3.32 -7.05 0.00
C ARG A 57 3.05 -7.44 1.45
N ASN A 58 2.83 -6.48 2.37
CA ASN A 58 2.55 -6.78 3.78
C ASN A 58 1.05 -7.00 4.06
N GLY A 59 0.27 -7.36 3.04
CA GLY A 59 -1.04 -7.99 3.24
C GLY A 59 -2.24 -7.05 3.32
N ALA A 60 -2.16 -5.80 2.85
CA ALA A 60 -3.38 -5.02 2.70
C ALA A 60 -4.21 -5.41 1.47
N ILE A 61 -3.61 -6.06 0.46
CA ILE A 61 -4.33 -6.49 -0.75
C ILE A 61 -4.08 -7.97 -1.12
N ALA A 62 -2.92 -8.56 -0.81
CA ALA A 62 -2.59 -9.89 -1.36
C ALA A 62 -2.83 -11.09 -0.44
N ASN A 63 -2.47 -11.11 0.85
CA ASN A 63 -2.41 -12.40 1.58
C ASN A 63 -2.69 -12.40 3.10
N GLY A 64 -3.22 -11.35 3.73
CA GLY A 64 -3.80 -11.47 5.09
C GLY A 64 -2.86 -11.92 6.22
N ASP A 65 -1.55 -11.99 6.02
CA ASP A 65 -0.58 -12.50 7.02
C ASP A 65 -0.30 -11.52 8.17
N ILE A 66 -0.85 -10.31 8.11
CA ILE A 66 -0.97 -9.43 9.27
C ILE A 66 -2.43 -9.50 9.73
N PRO A 67 -2.74 -10.14 10.88
CA PRO A 67 -4.13 -10.33 11.36
C PRO A 67 -4.92 -9.02 11.46
N GLN A 68 -4.22 -7.90 11.69
CA GLN A 68 -4.81 -6.56 11.78
C GLN A 68 -5.19 -5.98 10.41
N LEU A 69 -4.60 -6.46 9.31
CA LEU A 69 -4.84 -6.02 7.93
C LEU A 69 -5.78 -6.95 7.15
N ALA A 70 -5.87 -8.23 7.51
CA ALA A 70 -6.87 -9.17 6.97
C ALA A 70 -8.30 -8.70 7.24
N ASP A 71 -8.54 -8.15 8.43
CA ASP A 71 -9.80 -7.49 8.80
C ASP A 71 -10.05 -6.22 7.97
N LEU A 72 -9.01 -5.52 7.52
CA LEU A 72 -9.13 -4.36 6.62
C LEU A 72 -9.50 -4.79 5.21
N ALA A 73 -8.90 -5.86 4.67
CA ALA A 73 -9.27 -6.41 3.37
C ALA A 73 -10.73 -6.92 3.38
N ALA A 74 -11.18 -7.51 4.49
CA ALA A 74 -12.57 -7.93 4.68
C ALA A 74 -13.55 -6.75 4.83
N ARG A 75 -13.15 -5.65 5.51
CA ARG A 75 -13.97 -4.43 5.68
C ARG A 75 -13.91 -3.48 4.49
N ALA A 76 -12.89 -3.59 3.65
CA ALA A 76 -12.81 -2.90 2.36
C ALA A 76 -13.72 -3.53 1.29
N ARG A 77 -14.46 -4.62 1.60
CA ARG A 77 -15.50 -5.16 0.72
C ARG A 77 -16.54 -4.07 0.40
N GLY A 78 -16.38 -3.44 -0.76
CA GLY A 78 -17.19 -2.31 -1.23
C GLY A 78 -16.39 -1.06 -1.64
N ARG A 79 -15.11 -0.95 -1.23
CA ARG A 79 -14.17 0.09 -1.71
C ARG A 79 -13.30 -0.47 -2.82
N ALA A 80 -13.20 0.27 -3.92
CA ALA A 80 -12.30 -0.02 -5.02
C ALA A 80 -11.40 1.19 -5.27
N TRP A 81 -10.11 0.94 -5.46
CA TRP A 81 -9.13 1.97 -5.84
C TRP A 81 -8.58 1.66 -7.23
N PRO A 82 -9.38 1.91 -8.30
CA PRO A 82 -9.03 1.53 -9.66
C PRO A 82 -7.80 2.27 -10.21
N HIS A 83 -7.54 3.49 -9.76
CA HIS A 83 -6.37 4.26 -10.18
C HIS A 83 -5.10 3.76 -9.53
N ILE A 84 -5.17 3.38 -8.24
CA ILE A 84 -4.08 2.69 -7.56
C ILE A 84 -3.80 1.33 -8.21
N ALA A 85 -4.83 0.55 -8.55
CA ALA A 85 -4.66 -0.72 -9.25
C ALA A 85 -4.01 -0.54 -10.63
N ARG A 86 -4.43 0.49 -11.38
CA ARG A 86 -3.80 0.87 -12.67
C ARG A 86 -2.35 1.28 -12.50
N TRP A 87 -2.03 2.04 -11.45
CA TRP A 87 -0.67 2.48 -11.13
C TRP A 87 0.25 1.27 -10.88
N TYR A 88 -0.18 0.28 -10.08
CA TYR A 88 0.60 -0.95 -9.86
C TYR A 88 0.91 -1.67 -11.18
N GLY A 89 -0.11 -1.90 -12.02
CA GLY A 89 0.08 -2.58 -13.29
C GLY A 89 1.06 -1.85 -14.23
N ALA A 90 1.10 -0.51 -14.18
CA ALA A 90 2.03 0.28 -14.96
C ALA A 90 3.44 0.30 -14.39
N MET A 91 3.60 0.36 -13.06
CA MET A 91 4.90 0.28 -12.40
C MET A 91 5.55 -1.09 -12.58
N ASP A 92 4.79 -2.19 -12.46
CA ASP A 92 5.28 -3.55 -12.68
C ASP A 92 5.79 -3.73 -14.13
N GLY A 93 5.16 -3.05 -15.09
CA GLY A 93 5.59 -3.02 -16.49
C GLY A 93 6.77 -2.08 -16.79
N TRP A 94 7.16 -1.21 -15.86
CA TRP A 94 8.20 -0.22 -16.08
C TRP A 94 9.59 -0.81 -15.80
N ALA A 95 10.29 -1.21 -16.88
CA ALA A 95 11.55 -1.95 -16.81
C ALA A 95 12.63 -1.35 -15.87
N PRO A 96 12.87 -0.01 -15.80
CA PRO A 96 13.83 0.56 -14.86
C PRO A 96 13.50 0.26 -13.39
N TYR A 97 12.22 0.18 -13.05
CA TYR A 97 11.77 -0.11 -11.71
C TYR A 97 11.80 -1.61 -11.41
N ALA A 98 11.16 -2.43 -12.25
CA ALA A 98 11.10 -3.88 -12.07
C ALA A 98 12.49 -4.56 -12.03
N SER A 99 13.50 -3.97 -12.69
CA SER A 99 14.85 -4.58 -12.73
C SER A 99 15.83 -4.09 -11.68
N ARG A 100 15.57 -2.95 -11.02
CA ARG A 100 16.58 -2.29 -10.15
C ARG A 100 16.06 -1.74 -8.84
N ILE A 101 14.76 -1.46 -8.75
CA ILE A 101 14.17 -0.68 -7.66
C ILE A 101 13.18 -1.52 -6.86
N GLU A 102 12.39 -2.37 -7.53
CA GLU A 102 11.39 -3.19 -6.86
C GLU A 102 12.02 -4.01 -5.73
N GLY A 103 11.43 -3.90 -4.53
CA GLY A 103 11.91 -4.66 -3.37
C GLY A 103 11.68 -6.17 -3.53
N ASP A 104 12.61 -6.97 -3.01
CA ASP A 104 12.46 -8.42 -2.97
C ASP A 104 11.75 -8.91 -1.70
N ALA A 105 11.24 -10.14 -1.74
CA ALA A 105 10.54 -10.77 -0.62
C ALA A 105 11.42 -10.84 0.66
N TYR A 106 12.73 -10.97 0.50
CA TYR A 106 13.67 -11.04 1.61
C TYR A 106 13.79 -9.72 2.38
N SER A 107 13.87 -8.60 1.65
CA SER A 107 13.95 -7.24 2.19
C SER A 107 12.68 -6.90 2.96
N TYR A 108 11.52 -7.31 2.45
CA TYR A 108 10.23 -7.16 3.14
C TYR A 108 10.13 -8.01 4.41
N ALA A 109 10.57 -9.28 4.37
CA ALA A 109 10.54 -10.15 5.54
C ALA A 109 11.43 -9.65 6.70
N LYS A 110 12.60 -9.09 6.38
CA LYS A 110 13.47 -8.45 7.41
C LYS A 110 12.81 -7.26 8.08
N LEU A 111 12.09 -6.46 7.31
CA LEU A 111 11.39 -5.29 7.81
C LEU A 111 10.25 -5.70 8.75
N ALA A 112 9.49 -6.74 8.39
CA ALA A 112 8.43 -7.29 9.23
C ALA A 112 8.95 -7.76 10.60
N GLY A 113 10.08 -8.48 10.63
CA GLY A 113 10.72 -8.90 11.90
C GLY A 113 11.19 -7.73 12.75
N THR A 114 11.58 -6.61 12.12
CA THR A 114 11.96 -5.38 12.80
C THR A 114 10.75 -4.68 13.41
N PHE A 115 9.64 -4.58 12.68
CA PHE A 115 8.40 -3.99 13.22
C PHE A 115 7.81 -4.81 14.38
N ALA A 116 7.77 -6.14 14.23
CA ALA A 116 7.35 -7.03 15.31
C ALA A 116 8.21 -6.87 16.58
N ARG A 117 9.52 -6.65 16.41
CA ARG A 117 10.46 -6.40 17.52
C ARG A 117 10.22 -5.05 18.22
N PHE A 118 9.80 -4.02 17.48
CA PHE A 118 9.51 -2.70 18.03
C PHE A 118 8.03 -2.48 18.40
N GLY A 119 7.17 -3.49 18.23
CA GLY A 119 5.75 -3.40 18.58
C GLY A 119 4.93 -2.51 17.65
N LEU A 120 5.33 -2.43 16.38
CA LEU A 120 4.63 -1.76 15.28
C LEU A 120 3.86 -2.77 14.42
#